data_AF-A0AAU9ZGC0-F1
#
_entry.id   AF-A0AAU9ZGC0-F1
#
_cell.length_a   1.000
_cell.length_b   1.000
_cell.length_c   1.000
_cell.angle_alpha   90.00
_cell.angle_beta   90.00
_cell.angle_gamma   90.00
#
_symmetry.space_group_name_H-M   'P 1'
#
loop_
_entity.id
_entity.type
_entity.pdbx_description
1 polymer ?
#
loop_
_entity_poly.entity_id
_entity_poly.type
_entity_poly.pdbx_seq_one_letter_code
_entity_poly.pdbx_strand_id
1 'polypeptide(L)'
;MAVANSSPVNPVVFFDVSIGGQEVGRMKIELFADVVPKTAENFRQFCTGEFRKDGVPIGYKGSTFHRVIKDFMIQGGDFVNGDGTGVASIYRGPFADENFKLRHSAPGLLSMPRLHENLPQIPPRK
;
A
#
# COMPACT_ATOMS: atom_id res chain seq x y z
N MET A 1 -27.45 -18.75 25.17
CA MET A 1 -26.09 -18.17 25.13
C MET A 1 -25.73 -18.00 23.66
N ALA A 2 -25.80 -16.78 23.12
CA ALA A 2 -25.37 -16.52 21.74
C ALA A 2 -23.84 -16.44 21.72
N VAL A 3 -23.20 -17.25 20.89
CA VAL A 3 -21.76 -17.17 20.66
C VAL A 3 -21.52 -15.92 19.82
N ALA A 4 -20.97 -14.87 20.42
CA ALA A 4 -20.52 -13.70 19.67
C ALA A 4 -19.40 -14.14 18.74
N ASN A 5 -19.62 -14.01 17.43
CA ASN A 5 -18.63 -14.31 16.40
C ASN A 5 -17.57 -13.19 16.41
N SER A 6 -16.61 -13.26 17.34
CA SER A 6 -15.60 -12.22 17.56
C SER A 6 -14.41 -12.35 16.61
N SER A 7 -14.66 -12.40 15.30
CA SER A 7 -13.58 -12.14 14.35
C SER A 7 -13.19 -10.66 14.49
N PRO A 8 -11.91 -10.34 14.74
CA PRO A 8 -11.49 -8.94 14.83
C PRO A 8 -11.82 -8.22 13.52
N VAL A 9 -12.46 -7.06 13.63
CA VAL A 9 -12.84 -6.25 12.47
C VAL A 9 -11.57 -5.76 11.77
N ASN A 10 -11.49 -5.99 10.47
CA ASN A 10 -10.35 -5.55 9.66
C ASN A 10 -10.19 -4.02 9.67
N PRO A 11 -8.97 -3.49 9.77
CA PRO A 11 -8.72 -2.05 9.69
C PRO A 11 -9.19 -1.47 8.36
N VAL A 12 -9.81 -0.29 8.40
CA VAL A 12 -10.14 0.49 7.21
C VAL A 12 -9.34 1.78 7.22
N VAL A 13 -8.58 2.02 6.14
CA VAL A 13 -7.80 3.23 5.92
C VAL A 13 -8.35 4.00 4.72
N PHE A 14 -7.84 5.21 4.47
CA PHE A 14 -8.27 6.00 3.33
C PHE A 14 -7.12 6.81 2.71
N PHE A 15 -7.28 7.14 1.43
CA PHE A 15 -6.50 8.14 0.72
C PHE A 15 -7.42 9.21 0.15
N ASP A 16 -7.12 10.46 0.43
CA ASP A 16 -7.65 11.59 -0.34
C ASP A 16 -6.70 11.83 -1.52
N VAL A 17 -7.22 11.75 -2.73
CA VAL A 17 -6.43 11.79 -3.95
C VAL A 17 -6.61 13.14 -4.64
N SER A 18 -5.51 13.71 -5.13
CA SER A 18 -5.52 14.84 -6.04
C SER A 18 -4.90 14.49 -7.39
N ILE A 19 -5.39 15.11 -8.45
CA ILE A 19 -4.86 15.01 -9.82
C ILE A 19 -4.62 16.44 -10.30
N GLY A 20 -3.38 16.77 -10.69
CA GLY A 20 -3.03 18.13 -11.10
C GLY A 20 -3.27 19.20 -10.02
N GLY A 21 -3.19 18.82 -8.74
CA GLY A 21 -3.46 19.70 -7.59
C GLY A 21 -4.94 19.85 -7.22
N GLN A 22 -5.86 19.26 -8.00
CA GLN A 22 -7.30 19.27 -7.70
C GLN A 22 -7.71 17.98 -6.98
N GLU A 23 -8.46 18.09 -5.88
CA GLU A 23 -9.02 16.93 -5.18
C GLU A 23 -10.06 16.21 -6.05
N VAL A 24 -9.91 14.89 -6.19
CA VAL A 24 -10.79 14.05 -7.03
C VAL A 24 -11.61 13.05 -6.23
N GLY A 25 -11.32 12.88 -4.94
CA GLY A 25 -12.13 12.08 -4.03
C GLY A 25 -11.33 11.22 -3.07
N ARG A 26 -12.07 10.44 -2.30
CA ARG A 26 -11.55 9.56 -1.25
C ARG A 26 -11.67 8.10 -1.64
N MET A 27 -10.55 7.37 -1.58
CA MET A 27 -10.53 5.91 -1.63
C MET A 27 -10.53 5.37 -0.21
N LYS A 28 -11.43 4.42 0.11
CA LYS A 28 -11.41 3.67 1.37
C LYS A 28 -10.92 2.26 1.09
N ILE A 29 -10.04 1.74 1.93
CA ILE A 29 -9.36 0.47 1.72
C ILE A 29 -9.48 -0.36 2.99
N GLU A 30 -10.06 -1.55 2.87
CA GLU A 30 -10.02 -2.56 3.93
C GLU A 30 -8.69 -3.31 3.85
N LEU A 31 -8.05 -3.50 5.00
CA LEU A 31 -6.81 -4.25 5.14
C LEU A 31 -7.13 -5.61 5.78
N PHE A 32 -6.84 -6.70 5.07
CA PHE A 32 -7.10 -8.07 5.55
C PHE A 32 -6.11 -8.49 6.65
N ALA A 33 -6.22 -7.87 7.82
CA ALA A 33 -5.37 -8.14 8.98
C ALA A 33 -5.62 -9.53 9.58
N ASP A 34 -6.80 -10.10 9.34
CA ASP A 34 -7.15 -11.48 9.64
C ASP A 34 -6.41 -12.52 8.77
N VAL A 35 -5.92 -12.13 7.58
CA VAL A 35 -5.19 -13.01 6.65
C VAL A 35 -3.70 -12.70 6.58
N VAL A 36 -3.32 -11.42 6.57
CA VAL A 36 -1.94 -10.91 6.45
C VAL A 36 -1.68 -9.81 7.48
N PRO A 37 -1.65 -10.13 8.79
CA PRO A 37 -1.55 -9.14 9.86
C PRO A 37 -0.29 -8.26 9.77
N LYS A 38 0.86 -8.80 9.35
CA LYS A 38 2.09 -8.00 9.25
C LYS A 38 2.03 -7.04 8.07
N THR A 39 1.58 -7.51 6.92
CA THR A 39 1.43 -6.65 5.73
C THR A 39 0.37 -5.57 5.97
N ALA A 40 -0.76 -5.93 6.58
CA ALA A 40 -1.83 -4.99 6.92
C ALA A 40 -1.35 -3.92 7.91
N GLU A 41 -0.64 -4.30 8.97
CA GLU A 41 -0.16 -3.36 9.98
C GLU A 41 0.91 -2.40 9.42
N ASN A 42 1.82 -2.91 8.56
CA ASN A 42 2.77 -2.06 7.86
C ASN A 42 2.06 -0.98 7.01
N PHE A 43 1.05 -1.37 6.22
CA PHE A 43 0.31 -0.42 5.40
C PHE A 43 -0.49 0.58 6.25
N ARG A 44 -1.14 0.09 7.32
CA ARG A 44 -1.93 0.92 8.23
C ARG A 44 -1.08 2.01 8.87
N GLN A 45 0.09 1.66 9.42
CA GLN A 45 0.96 2.64 10.07
C GLN A 45 1.50 3.72 9.12
N PHE A 46 1.77 3.37 7.85
CA PHE A 46 2.12 4.38 6.85
C PHE A 46 0.94 5.24 6.40
N CYS A 47 -0.30 4.78 6.57
CA CYS A 47 -1.47 5.63 6.39
C CYS A 47 -1.65 6.61 7.56
N THR A 48 -1.41 6.17 8.79
CA THR A 48 -1.63 7.01 9.99
C THR A 48 -0.44 7.91 10.35
N GLY A 49 0.76 7.57 9.91
CA GLY A 49 1.99 8.26 10.31
C GLY A 49 2.40 7.97 11.76
N GLU A 50 1.91 6.89 12.36
CA GLU A 50 2.32 6.46 13.70
C GLU A 50 3.79 6.04 13.73
N PHE A 51 4.25 5.40 12.66
CA PHE A 51 5.65 5.06 12.49
C PHE A 51 6.48 6.32 12.24
N ARG A 52 7.54 6.49 13.02
CA ARG A 52 8.44 7.64 12.96
C ARG A 52 9.86 7.19 12.69
N LYS A 53 10.54 7.92 11.81
CA LYS A 53 11.99 7.80 11.58
C LYS A 53 12.64 9.10 12.03
N ASP A 54 13.61 9.00 12.94
CA ASP A 54 14.31 10.16 13.51
C ASP A 54 13.36 11.22 14.11
N GLY A 55 12.27 10.76 14.74
CA GLY A 55 11.23 11.60 15.35
C GLY A 55 10.19 12.16 14.36
N VAL A 56 10.37 11.97 13.06
CA VAL A 56 9.48 12.49 12.02
C VAL A 56 8.52 11.39 11.56
N PRO A 57 7.19 11.65 11.51
CA PRO A 57 6.22 10.74 10.88
C PRO A 57 6.58 10.49 9.42
N ILE A 58 6.63 9.22 9.02
CA ILE A 58 6.82 8.84 7.62
C ILE A 58 5.66 7.97 7.16
N GLY A 59 5.34 8.02 5.87
CA GLY A 59 4.23 7.27 5.30
C GLY A 59 3.74 7.84 3.99
N TYR A 60 2.51 7.50 3.62
CA TYR A 60 1.96 7.75 2.29
C TYR A 60 1.49 9.20 2.05
N LYS A 61 1.38 10.02 3.10
CA LYS A 61 0.94 11.41 2.96
C LYS A 61 1.89 12.19 2.05
N GLY A 62 1.36 12.72 0.95
CA GLY A 62 2.13 13.46 -0.06
C GLY A 62 2.89 12.58 -1.05
N SER A 63 2.86 11.25 -0.90
CA SER A 63 3.40 10.34 -1.93
C SER A 63 2.52 10.33 -3.17
N THR A 64 3.08 9.92 -4.30
CA THR A 64 2.42 9.94 -5.61
C THR A 64 2.15 8.52 -6.14
N PHE A 65 1.22 8.43 -7.08
CA PHE A 65 1.10 7.26 -7.95
C PHE A 65 2.07 7.43 -9.13
N HIS A 66 3.31 6.98 -8.95
CA HIS A 66 4.39 7.17 -9.93
C HIS A 66 4.24 6.31 -11.20
N ARG A 67 3.41 5.26 -11.16
CA ARG A 67 3.17 4.39 -12.33
C ARG A 67 1.69 4.07 -12.48
N VAL A 68 1.13 4.45 -13.62
CA VAL A 68 -0.29 4.25 -13.97
C VAL A 68 -0.35 3.54 -15.31
N ILE A 69 -0.83 2.29 -15.33
CA ILE A 69 -1.00 1.50 -16.56
C ILE A 69 -2.48 1.22 -16.74
N LYS A 70 -3.07 1.84 -17.77
CA LYS A 70 -4.47 1.64 -18.14
C LYS A 70 -4.74 0.15 -18.37
N ASP A 71 -5.90 -0.31 -17.91
CA ASP A 71 -6.38 -1.70 -18.02
C ASP A 71 -5.52 -2.73 -17.26
N PHE A 72 -4.66 -2.26 -16.35
CA PHE A 72 -3.85 -3.12 -15.51
C PHE A 72 -3.84 -2.68 -14.04
N MET A 73 -3.07 -1.65 -13.69
CA MET A 73 -2.86 -1.26 -12.28
C MET A 73 -2.33 0.16 -12.13
N ILE A 74 -2.49 0.69 -10.91
CA ILE A 74 -1.80 1.88 -10.42
C ILE A 74 -0.83 1.46 -9.30
N GLN A 75 0.35 2.05 -9.30
CA GLN A 75 1.40 1.81 -8.31
C GLN A 75 1.86 3.15 -7.73
N GLY A 76 2.00 3.16 -6.42
CA GLY A 76 2.42 4.31 -5.63
C GLY A 76 3.06 3.84 -4.33
N GLY A 77 3.05 4.71 -3.32
CA GLY A 77 3.54 4.38 -1.98
C GLY A 77 5.06 4.44 -1.83
N ASP A 78 5.80 4.82 -2.87
CA ASP A 78 7.20 5.20 -2.75
C ASP A 78 7.29 6.65 -2.23
N PHE A 79 7.39 6.78 -0.90
CA PHE A 79 7.62 8.05 -0.22
C PHE A 79 9.10 8.32 0.07
N VAL A 80 10.01 7.46 -0.41
CA VAL A 80 11.46 7.60 -0.20
C VAL A 80 12.10 8.30 -1.39
N ASN A 81 11.86 7.78 -2.60
CA ASN A 81 12.44 8.31 -3.85
C ASN A 81 11.36 8.85 -4.81
N GLY A 82 10.11 8.38 -4.69
CA GLY A 82 9.00 8.82 -5.54
C GLY A 82 9.03 8.30 -6.98
N ASP A 83 9.90 7.35 -7.28
CA ASP A 83 10.11 6.80 -8.64
C ASP A 83 9.89 5.28 -8.73
N GLY A 84 9.60 4.62 -7.61
CA GLY A 84 9.38 3.19 -7.49
C GLY A 84 10.60 2.39 -7.03
N THR A 85 11.74 3.04 -6.79
CA THR A 85 12.97 2.37 -6.31
C THR A 85 13.10 2.40 -4.78
N GLY A 86 12.31 3.24 -4.09
CA GLY A 86 12.34 3.36 -2.64
C GLY A 86 11.85 2.11 -1.92
N VAL A 87 12.56 1.72 -0.85
CA VAL A 87 12.19 0.58 0.01
C VAL A 87 12.13 1.04 1.46
N ALA A 88 10.96 0.89 2.08
CA ALA A 88 10.77 1.14 3.50
C ALA A 88 9.67 0.24 4.06
N SER A 89 9.84 -0.16 5.33
CA SER A 89 8.80 -0.80 6.13
C SER A 89 8.92 -0.36 7.58
N ILE A 90 7.85 -0.55 8.35
CA ILE A 90 7.88 -0.33 9.80
C ILE A 90 8.81 -1.31 10.53
N TYR A 91 9.26 -2.35 9.84
CA TYR A 91 10.14 -3.42 10.34
C TYR A 91 11.62 -3.16 10.05
N ARG A 92 11.99 -1.95 9.62
CA ARG A 92 13.38 -1.52 9.36
C ARG A 92 14.06 -2.27 8.20
N GLY A 93 13.48 -2.18 7.00
CA GLY A 93 14.03 -2.76 5.77
C GLY A 93 12.97 -3.49 4.95
N PRO A 94 13.34 -4.24 3.90
CA PRO A 94 12.41 -5.17 3.26
C PRO A 94 11.99 -6.27 4.26
N PHE A 95 10.76 -6.77 4.12
CA PHE A 95 10.24 -7.90 4.91
C PHE A 95 9.74 -9.00 3.97
N ALA A 96 9.75 -10.24 4.46
CA ALA A 96 9.39 -11.42 3.67
C ALA A 96 7.90 -11.45 3.29
N ASP A 97 7.59 -12.12 2.18
CA ASP A 97 6.21 -12.42 1.78
C ASP A 97 5.49 -13.18 2.91
N GLU A 98 4.37 -12.64 3.42
CA GLU A 98 3.67 -13.21 4.57
C GLU A 98 2.91 -14.50 4.19
N ASN A 99 2.15 -14.47 3.10
CA ASN A 99 1.56 -15.63 2.43
C ASN A 99 0.95 -15.22 1.06
N PHE A 100 0.47 -16.22 0.30
CA PHE A 100 -0.19 -16.03 -1.01
C PHE A 100 -1.59 -16.64 -1.08
N LYS A 101 -2.35 -16.63 0.03
CA LYS A 101 -3.70 -17.22 0.09
C LYS A 101 -4.71 -16.47 -0.79
N LEU A 102 -4.57 -15.15 -0.87
CA LEU A 102 -5.44 -14.28 -1.65
C LEU A 102 -4.92 -14.12 -3.07
N ARG A 103 -5.82 -14.16 -4.05
CA ARG A 103 -5.50 -14.02 -5.48
C ARG A 103 -5.95 -12.67 -6.01
N HIS A 104 -5.29 -12.18 -7.05
CA HIS A 104 -5.71 -11.00 -7.83
C HIS A 104 -6.90 -11.32 -8.74
N SER A 105 -8.04 -11.67 -8.14
CA SER A 105 -9.23 -12.16 -8.86
C SER A 105 -10.14 -11.06 -9.39
N ALA A 106 -9.98 -9.81 -8.94
CA ALA A 106 -10.83 -8.69 -9.32
C ALA A 106 -10.09 -7.34 -9.27
N PRO A 107 -10.58 -6.32 -10.00
CA PRO A 107 -10.13 -4.93 -9.82
C PRO A 107 -10.39 -4.42 -8.40
N GLY A 108 -9.57 -3.47 -7.94
CA GLY A 108 -9.71 -2.83 -6.63
C GLY A 108 -9.00 -3.54 -5.47
N LEU A 109 -8.31 -4.66 -5.73
CA LEU A 109 -7.51 -5.35 -4.72
C LEU A 109 -6.18 -4.63 -4.47
N LEU A 110 -5.85 -4.42 -3.19
CA LEU A 110 -4.55 -3.90 -2.76
C LEU A 110 -3.53 -5.04 -2.70
N SER A 111 -2.33 -4.81 -3.22
CA SER A 111 -1.25 -5.79 -3.20
C SER A 111 0.12 -5.12 -3.05
N MET A 112 1.08 -5.82 -2.44
CA MET A 112 2.43 -5.32 -2.27
C MET A 112 3.23 -5.50 -3.58
N PRO A 113 3.85 -4.44 -4.13
CA PRO A 113 4.76 -4.61 -5.25
C PRO A 113 5.98 -5.42 -4.82
N ARG A 114 6.45 -6.31 -5.69
CA ARG A 114 7.72 -7.01 -5.48
C ARG A 114 8.83 -6.28 -6.23
N LEU A 115 9.97 -6.07 -5.57
CA LEU A 115 11.21 -5.80 -6.27
C LEU A 115 11.60 -7.08 -7.01
N HIS A 116 11.28 -7.15 -8.29
CA HIS A 116 11.86 -8.14 -9.17
C HIS A 116 13.23 -7.61 -9.62
N GLU A 117 14.26 -8.44 -9.59
CA GLU A 117 15.55 -8.05 -10.17
C GLU A 117 15.48 -7.92 -11.71
N ASN A 118 14.36 -8.34 -12.36
CA ASN A 118 14.28 -8.45 -13.82
C ASN A 118 12.86 -8.26 -14.42
N LEU A 119 12.24 -7.08 -14.34
CA LEU A 119 11.23 -6.73 -15.36
C LEU A 119 11.95 -5.96 -16.47
N PRO A 120 11.59 -6.18 -17.74
CA PRO A 120 11.96 -5.24 -18.77
C PRO A 120 11.46 -3.85 -18.34
N GLN A 121 12.40 -2.91 -18.20
CA GLN A 121 12.09 -1.49 -18.11
C GLN A 121 11.16 -1.18 -19.29
N ILE A 122 9.88 -0.94 -19.01
CA ILE A 122 8.97 -0.51 -20.07
C ILE A 122 9.47 0.89 -20.42
N PRO A 123 10.01 1.11 -21.64
CA PRO A 123 10.53 2.41 -21.99
C PRO A 123 9.39 3.45 -21.87
N PRO A 124 9.69 4.67 -21.42
CA PRO A 124 8.70 5.73 -21.41
C PRO A 124 8.14 5.88 -22.84
N ARG A 125 6.82 5.81 -22.98
CA ARG A 125 6.20 6.15 -24.26
C ARG A 125 6.51 7.63 -24.53
N LYS A 126 7.17 7.89 -25.66
CA LYS A 126 7.33 9.24 -26.22
C LYS A 126 5.98 9.90 -26.43
#